data_AF-A0A2P7RZY9-F1
#
_entry.id   AF-A0A2P7RZY9-F1
#
_cell.length_a   1.000
_cell.length_b   1.000
_cell.length_c   1.000
_cell.angle_alpha   90.00
_cell.angle_beta   90.00
_cell.angle_gamma   90.00
#
_symmetry.space_group_name_H-M   'P 1'
#
loop_
_entity.id
_entity.type
_entity.pdbx_description
1 polymer ?
#
loop_
_entity_poly.entity_id
_entity_poly.type
_entity_poly.pdbx_seq_one_letter_code
_entity_poly.pdbx_strand_id
1 'polypeptide(L)' 'MNRCLMLPRVWQPRDPETVCTRIQTEGPSVYFEITLTPEEAEAYALDLLVDARRAKGARASREWIEKIAQQPH' A
#
# COMPACT_ATOMS: atom_id res chain seq x y z
N MET A 1 -3.47 8.16 12.48
CA MET A 1 -2.71 8.50 11.26
C MET A 1 -3.12 7.50 10.18
N ASN A 2 -3.96 7.88 9.23
CA ASN A 2 -4.42 6.96 8.17
C ASN A 2 -3.29 6.78 7.16
N ARG A 3 -2.67 5.60 7.12
CA ARG A 3 -1.70 5.24 6.07
C ARG A 3 -2.48 4.96 4.79
N CYS A 4 -2.56 5.93 3.89
CA CYS A 4 -3.03 5.69 2.54
C CYS A 4 -2.05 4.73 1.84
N LEU A 5 -2.56 3.60 1.34
CA LEU A 5 -1.80 2.67 0.49
C LEU A 5 -1.62 3.29 -0.88
N MET A 6 -0.60 4.13 -1.03
CA MET A 6 -0.15 4.62 -2.33
C MET A 6 0.70 3.51 -2.95
N LEU A 7 0.19 2.84 -3.99
CA LEU A 7 0.94 1.83 -4.71
C LEU A 7 2.11 2.50 -5.44
N PRO A 8 3.35 2.10 -5.18
CA PRO A 8 4.47 2.70 -5.86
C PRO A 8 4.46 2.41 -7.35
N ARG A 9 4.81 3.41 -8.17
CA ARG A 9 5.14 3.15 -9.57
C ARG A 9 6.56 2.64 -9.64
N VAL A 10 6.71 1.40 -10.09
CA VAL A 10 8.00 0.79 -10.42
C VAL A 10 8.43 1.28 -11.79
N TRP A 11 9.57 1.97 -11.85
CA TRP A 11 10.25 2.24 -13.12
C TRP A 11 11.57 1.50 -13.13
N GLN A 12 11.79 0.67 -14.15
CA GLN A 12 13.09 0.07 -14.41
C GLN A 12 14.00 1.12 -15.04
N PRO A 13 15.12 1.50 -14.39
CA PRO A 13 16.21 2.16 -15.08
C PRO A 13 16.78 1.22 -16.17
N ARG A 14 17.65 1.73 -17.03
CA ARG A 14 18.32 0.92 -18.07
C ARG A 14 19.21 -0.20 -17.50
N ASP A 15 19.41 -0.21 -16.19
CA ASP A 15 20.20 -1.17 -15.43
C ASP A 15 19.26 -2.18 -14.73
N PRO A 16 19.35 -3.50 -15.04
CA PRO A 16 18.48 -4.51 -14.46
C PRO A 16 18.71 -4.75 -12.95
N GLU A 17 19.82 -4.26 -12.39
CA GLU A 17 20.20 -4.50 -11.00
C GLU A 17 19.45 -3.62 -10.00
N THR A 18 18.70 -2.62 -10.48
CA THR A 18 18.01 -1.67 -9.61
C THR A 18 16.59 -1.37 -10.06
N VAL A 19 15.72 -1.12 -9.08
CA VAL A 19 14.33 -0.74 -9.26
C VAL A 19 14.07 0.52 -8.45
N CYS A 20 13.54 1.56 -9.10
CA CYS A 20 13.15 2.78 -8.42
C CYS A 20 11.66 2.78 -8.12
N THR A 21 11.34 3.03 -6.87
CA THR A 21 10.00 3.03 -6.29
C THR A 21 9.65 4.45 -5.87
N ARG A 22 8.62 5.05 -6.47
CA ARG A 22 8.11 6.39 -6.11
C ARG A 22 6.93 6.30 -5.16
N ILE A 23 7.08 6.82 -3.95
CA ILE A 23 6.03 6.90 -2.93
C ILE A 23 5.57 8.35 -2.82
N GLN A 24 4.30 8.60 -3.09
CA GLN A 24 3.72 9.94 -3.02
C GLN A 24 3.36 10.28 -1.56
N THR A 25 3.89 11.38 -1.04
CA THR A 25 3.80 11.70 0.40
C THR A 25 2.74 12.74 0.73
N GLU A 26 2.81 13.93 0.13
CA GLU A 26 2.03 15.10 0.58
C GLU A 26 1.22 15.78 -0.54
N GLY A 27 1.47 15.46 -1.81
CA GLY A 27 0.77 16.10 -2.94
C GLY A 27 1.12 15.51 -4.31
N PRO A 28 0.53 15.99 -5.42
CA PRO A 28 0.76 15.50 -6.79
C PRO A 28 2.21 15.60 -7.28
N SER A 29 3.08 16.32 -6.56
CA SER A 29 4.46 16.60 -7.00
C SER A 29 5.52 16.23 -5.95
N VAL A 30 5.12 15.78 -4.76
CA VAL A 30 6.05 15.43 -3.69
C VAL A 30 6.14 13.91 -3.59
N TYR A 31 7.31 13.40 -3.96
CA TYR A 31 7.60 11.97 -3.96
C TYR A 31 8.85 11.69 -3.15
N PHE A 32 8.80 10.62 -2.38
CA PHE A 32 9.98 9.96 -1.85
C PHE A 32 10.38 8.86 -2.83
N GLU A 33 11.62 8.91 -3.32
CA GLU A 33 12.20 7.89 -4.19
C GLU A 33 13.09 6.96 -3.37
N ILE A 34 12.93 5.66 -3.61
CA ILE A 34 13.72 4.61 -2.98
C ILE A 34 14.21 3.71 -4.10
N THR A 35 15.52 3.42 -4.08
CA THR A 35 16.15 2.48 -5.00
C THR A 35 16.35 1.16 -4.27
N LEU A 36 15.89 0.07 -4.86
CA LEU A 36 15.94 -1.29 -4.34
C LEU A 36 16.57 -2.22 -5.39
N THR A 37 17.00 -3.41 -4.98
CA THR A 37 17.19 -4.51 -5.96
C THR A 37 15.83 -5.04 -6.43
N PRO A 38 15.76 -5.81 -7.54
CA PRO A 38 14.54 -6.44 -7.98
C PRO A 38 13.87 -7.32 -6.90
N GLU A 39 14.64 -8.11 -6.16
CA GLU A 39 14.15 -8.99 -5.10
C GLU A 39 13.57 -8.18 -3.93
N GLU A 40 14.25 -7.11 -3.53
CA GLU A 40 13.78 -6.20 -2.49
C GLU A 40 12.47 -5.50 -2.92
N ALA A 41 12.38 -5.08 -4.19
CA ALA A 41 11.18 -4.46 -4.73
C ALA A 41 9.99 -5.44 -4.77
N GLU A 42 10.22 -6.71 -5.12
CA GLU A 42 9.20 -7.74 -5.09
C GLU A 42 8.71 -8.00 -3.66
N ALA A 43 9.63 -8.18 -2.70
CA ALA A 43 9.28 -8.37 -1.30
C ALA A 43 8.46 -7.19 -0.75
N TYR A 44 8.88 -5.96 -1.06
CA TYR A 44 8.17 -4.75 -0.66
C TYR A 44 6.75 -4.68 -1.25
N ALA A 45 6.58 -5.05 -2.52
CA ALA A 45 5.26 -5.09 -3.16
C ALA A 45 4.32 -6.12 -2.52
N LEU A 46 4.84 -7.29 -2.13
CA LEU A 46 4.07 -8.32 -1.44
C LEU A 46 3.60 -7.85 -0.06
N ASP A 47 4.46 -7.18 0.70
CA ASP A 47 4.11 -6.61 2.01
C ASP A 47 2.97 -5.59 1.89
N LEU A 48 3.06 -4.68 0.91
CA LEU A 48 2.00 -3.71 0.64
C LEU A 48 0.66 -4.38 0.29
N LEU A 49 0.69 -5.48 -0.47
CA LEU A 49 -0.51 -6.25 -0.80
C LEU A 49 -1.13 -6.90 0.44
N VAL A 50 -0.31 -7.46 1.32
CA VAL A 50 -0.77 -8.06 2.59
C VAL A 50 -1.43 -7.01 3.47
N ASP A 51 -0.81 -5.83 3.61
CA ASP A 51 -1.36 -4.74 4.38
C ASP A 51 -2.67 -4.21 3.79
N ALA A 52 -2.77 -4.10 2.46
CA ALA A 52 -4.03 -3.77 1.78
C ALA A 52 -5.15 -4.78 2.06
N ARG A 53 -4.84 -6.08 2.06
CA ARG A 53 -5.80 -7.13 2.40
C ARG A 53 -6.25 -7.04 3.86
N ARG A 54 -5.33 -6.78 4.79
CA ARG A 54 -5.65 -6.58 6.21
C ARG A 54 -6.57 -5.36 6.41
N ALA A 55 -6.26 -4.24 5.77
CA ALA A 55 -7.09 -3.04 5.83
C ALA A 55 -8.50 -3.28 5.27
N LYS A 56 -8.62 -4.00 4.15
CA LYS A 56 -9.91 -4.41 3.58
C LYS A 56 -10.71 -5.29 4.55
N GLY A 57 -10.05 -6.27 5.17
CA GLY A 57 -10.68 -7.13 6.18
C GLY A 57 -11.19 -6.36 7.39
N ALA A 58 -10.35 -5.48 7.96
CA ALA A 58 -10.72 -4.63 9.09
C ALA A 58 -11.93 -3.73 8.78
N ARG A 59 -12.00 -3.18 7.57
CA ARG A 59 -13.15 -2.40 7.11
C ARG A 59 -14.43 -3.24 7.07
N ALA A 60 -14.38 -4.44 6.46
CA ALA A 60 -15.55 -5.32 6.38
C ALA A 60 -16.04 -5.75 7.78
N SER A 61 -15.12 -6.03 8.70
CA SER A 61 -15.46 -6.34 10.09
C SER A 61 -16.14 -5.16 10.79
N ARG A 62 -15.64 -3.94 10.60
CA ARG A 62 -16.29 -2.74 11.16
C ARG A 62 -17.70 -2.53 10.62
N GLU A 63 -17.87 -2.61 9.30
CA GLU A 63 -19.17 -2.49 8.63
C GLU A 63 -20.16 -3.56 9.14
N TRP A 64 -19.68 -4.78 9.41
CA TRP A 64 -20.50 -5.85 9.99
C TRP A 64 -20.93 -5.57 11.45
N ILE A 65 -19.99 -5.12 12.30
CA ILE A 65 -20.29 -4.75 13.70
C ILE A 65 -21.32 -3.62 13.75
N GLU A 66 -21.14 -2.58 12.93
CA GLU A 66 -22.06 -1.45 12.84
C GLU A 66 -23.47 -1.89 12.40
N LYS A 67 -23.56 -2.83 11.45
CA LYS A 67 -24.83 -3.39 10.97
C LYS A 67 -25.57 -4.19 12.05
N ILE A 68 -24.85 -4.96 12.88
CA ILE A 68 -25.46 -5.72 13.99
C ILE A 68 -25.95 -4.78 15.08
N ALA A 69 -25.18 -3.75 15.43
CA ALA A 69 -25.56 -2.78 16.47
C ALA A 69 -26.83 -1.98 16.12
N GLN A 70 -27.20 -1.90 14.84
CA GLN A 70 -28.39 -1.18 14.36
C GLN A 70 -29.66 -2.04 14.31
N GLN A 71 -29.60 -3.35 14.58
CA GLN A 71 -30.79 -4.20 14.62
C GLN A 71 -31.45 -4.10 16.00
N PRO A 72 -32.73 -3.66 16.10
CA PRO A 72 -33.45 -3.69 17.36
C PRO A 72 -33.74 -5.14 17.76
N HIS A 73 -33.45 -5.48 19.01
CA HIS A 73 -33.78 -6.76 19.63
C HIS A 73 -35.29 -6.99 19.73
#